data_AF-A0A9E7A0R3-F1
#
_entry.id   AF-A0A9E7A0R3-F1
#
_cell.length_a   1.000
_cell.length_b   1.000
_cell.length_c   1.000
_cell.angle_alpha   90.00
_cell.angle_beta   90.00
_cell.angle_gamma   90.00
#
_symmetry.space_group_name_H-M   'P 1'
#
loop_
_entity.id
_entity.type
_entity.pdbx_description
1 polymer ?
#
loop_
_entity_poly.entity_id
_entity_poly.type
_entity_poly.pdbx_seq_one_letter_code
_entity_poly.pdbx_strand_id
1 'polypeptide(L)'
;MRIGRQTYAIDYGHLALITLIAAAVFWYLLDARSVSLSINNLLLVQPVAIFALALYLFILPQCFHKVEARAAEKPVDEADPFAVKLSTDRADVIRMAALGLSLGLMVFLLDVIGYDIAIFLFAAAAMAICGERRPLHLLGFSLVVTLVTIYGFRALISYPMPTTLL
;
A
#
# COMPACT_ATOMS: atom_id res chain seq x y z
N MET A 1 9.21 26.38 8.84
CA MET A 1 9.35 27.60 8.02
C MET A 1 8.42 28.67 8.60
N ARG A 2 8.86 29.92 8.75
CA ARG A 2 8.06 30.99 9.38
C ARG A 2 7.58 31.94 8.29
N ILE A 3 6.30 31.87 7.94
CA ILE A 3 5.67 32.79 6.99
C ILE A 3 4.73 33.69 7.81
N GLY A 4 5.13 34.94 8.00
CA GLY A 4 4.39 35.92 8.80
C GLY A 4 4.36 35.60 10.31
N ARG A 5 3.16 35.67 10.91
CA ARG A 5 2.91 35.53 12.36
C ARG A 5 2.63 34.09 12.80
N GLN A 6 2.79 33.12 11.90
CA GLN A 6 2.44 31.72 12.09
C GLN A 6 3.65 30.84 11.74
N THR A 7 4.05 29.98 12.67
CA THR A 7 5.14 29.01 12.49
C THR A 7 4.55 27.71 11.94
N TYR A 8 5.09 27.22 10.81
CA TYR A 8 4.71 25.93 10.24
C TYR A 8 5.82 24.89 10.47
N ALA A 9 5.45 23.72 11.00
CA ALA A 9 6.29 22.55 11.06
C ALA A 9 5.96 21.64 9.87
N ILE A 10 6.97 21.28 9.10
CA ILE A 10 6.84 20.42 7.93
C ILE A 10 7.42 19.06 8.31
N ASP A 11 6.66 17.99 8.10
CA ASP A 11 7.21 16.63 8.18
C ASP A 11 7.92 16.30 6.87
N TYR A 12 9.21 16.67 6.80
CA TYR A 12 10.02 16.51 5.59
C TYR A 12 10.16 15.05 5.16
N GLY A 13 10.18 14.10 6.11
CA GLY A 13 10.33 12.67 5.81
C GLY A 13 9.08 12.10 5.17
N HIS A 14 7.92 12.36 5.79
CA HIS A 14 6.63 11.93 5.22
C HIS A 14 6.38 12.59 3.86
N LEU A 15 6.60 13.91 3.76
CA LEU A 15 6.43 14.67 2.51
C LEU A 15 7.33 14.14 1.38
N ALA A 16 8.61 13.85 1.67
CA ALA A 16 9.55 13.33 0.67
C ALA A 16 9.13 11.94 0.16
N LEU A 17 8.66 11.07 1.05
CA LEU A 17 8.21 9.73 0.68
C LEU A 17 6.94 9.78 -0.19
N ILE A 18 5.92 10.54 0.23
CA ILE A 18 4.67 10.61 -0.52
C ILE A 18 4.85 11.31 -1.88
N THR A 19 5.72 12.34 -1.95
CA THR A 19 6.04 13.02 -3.21
C THR A 19 6.78 12.09 -4.17
N LEU A 20 7.72 11.27 -3.67
CA LEU A 20 8.42 10.27 -4.47
C LEU A 20 7.47 9.22 -5.04
N ILE A 21 6.55 8.69 -4.22
CA ILE A 21 5.52 7.74 -4.69
C ILE A 21 4.62 8.39 -5.75
N ALA A 22 4.14 9.61 -5.50
CA ALA A 22 3.31 10.33 -6.45
C ALA A 22 4.03 10.60 -7.78
N ALA A 23 5.31 10.96 -7.72
CA ALA A 23 6.14 11.15 -8.90
C ALA A 23 6.31 9.83 -9.69
N ALA A 24 6.55 8.70 -9.01
CA ALA A 24 6.65 7.39 -9.65
C ALA A 24 5.33 6.97 -10.32
N VAL A 25 4.19 7.17 -9.65
CA VAL A 25 2.86 6.90 -10.22
C VAL A 25 2.59 7.77 -11.44
N PHE A 26 2.89 9.06 -11.35
CA PHE A 26 2.71 10.00 -12.46
C PHE A 26 3.60 9.63 -13.66
N TRP A 27 4.87 9.30 -13.40
CA TRP A 27 5.80 8.81 -14.41
C TRP A 27 5.27 7.55 -15.10
N TYR A 28 4.84 6.55 -14.32
CA TYR A 28 4.30 5.31 -14.86
C TYR A 28 3.02 5.53 -15.69
N LEU A 29 2.16 6.48 -15.28
CA LEU A 29 0.97 6.84 -16.05
C LEU A 29 1.33 7.46 -17.41
N LEU A 30 2.35 8.33 -17.45
CA LEU A 30 2.84 8.92 -18.70
C LEU A 30 3.47 7.86 -19.61
N ASP A 31 4.28 6.97 -19.04
CA ASP A 31 4.90 5.86 -19.75
C ASP A 31 3.82 4.95 -20.38
N ALA A 32 2.85 4.49 -19.59
CA ALA A 32 1.75 3.66 -20.06
C ALA A 32 0.93 4.35 -21.17
N ARG A 33 0.67 5.66 -21.05
CA ARG A 33 -0.01 6.47 -22.06
C ARG A 33 0.80 6.62 -23.35
N SER A 34 2.13 6.75 -23.23
CA SER A 34 3.03 6.92 -24.37
C SER A 34 3.16 5.65 -25.22
N VAL A 35 3.05 4.48 -24.60
CA VAL A 35 3.18 3.18 -25.28
C VAL A 35 1.87 2.77 -25.96
N SER A 36 0.72 2.92 -25.29
CA SER A 36 -0.57 2.54 -25.88
C SER A 36 -1.74 3.30 -25.27
N LEU A 37 -2.54 3.91 -26.14
CA LEU A 37 -3.80 4.58 -25.79
C LEU A 37 -5.02 3.63 -25.86
N SER A 38 -4.81 2.32 -26.01
CA SER A 38 -5.92 1.38 -26.06
C SER A 38 -6.65 1.30 -24.71
N ILE A 39 -7.98 1.26 -24.75
CA ILE A 39 -8.81 1.15 -23.54
C ILE A 39 -8.42 -0.09 -22.75
N ASN A 40 -8.14 -1.22 -23.40
CA ASN A 40 -7.74 -2.45 -22.72
C ASN A 40 -6.47 -2.31 -21.88
N ASN A 41 -5.51 -1.47 -22.30
CA ASN A 41 -4.26 -1.26 -21.54
C ASN A 41 -4.46 -0.25 -20.39
N LEU A 42 -5.31 0.75 -20.60
CA LEU A 42 -5.54 1.85 -19.65
C LEU A 42 -6.69 1.59 -18.67
N LEU A 43 -7.51 0.56 -18.92
CA LEU A 43 -8.75 0.28 -18.19
C LEU A 43 -8.53 0.25 -16.68
N LEU A 44 -7.40 -0.33 -16.25
CA LEU A 44 -7.06 -0.49 -14.84
C LEU A 44 -5.98 0.49 -14.37
N VAL A 45 -4.96 0.74 -15.19
CA VAL A 45 -3.83 1.62 -14.84
C VAL A 45 -4.30 3.07 -14.62
N GLN A 46 -5.14 3.58 -15.51
CA GLN A 46 -5.55 4.98 -15.47
C GLN A 46 -6.41 5.35 -14.25
N PRO A 47 -7.51 4.64 -13.92
CA PRO A 47 -8.32 5.01 -12.76
C PRO A 47 -7.54 4.84 -11.44
N VAL A 48 -6.70 3.81 -11.34
CA VAL A 48 -5.86 3.59 -10.14
C VAL A 48 -4.84 4.71 -9.97
N ALA A 49 -4.17 5.13 -11.05
CA ALA A 49 -3.22 6.24 -10.98
C ALA A 49 -3.90 7.56 -10.61
N ILE A 50 -5.08 7.86 -11.18
CA ILE A 50 -5.86 9.06 -10.83
C ILE A 50 -6.23 9.04 -9.34
N PHE A 51 -6.70 7.90 -8.84
CA PHE A 51 -7.08 7.75 -7.45
C PHE A 51 -5.89 7.93 -6.49
N ALA A 52 -4.73 7.35 -6.82
CA ALA A 52 -3.51 7.53 -6.04
C ALA A 52 -3.04 8.99 -6.02
N LEU A 53 -3.08 9.69 -7.15
CA LEU A 53 -2.74 11.12 -7.23
C LEU A 53 -3.74 12.00 -6.49
N ALA A 54 -5.03 11.65 -6.50
CA ALA A 54 -6.05 12.35 -5.71
C ALA A 54 -5.80 12.20 -4.21
N LEU A 55 -5.49 10.98 -3.74
CA LEU A 55 -5.10 10.73 -2.34
C LEU A 55 -3.87 11.54 -1.94
N TYR A 56 -2.85 11.60 -2.80
CA TYR A 56 -1.68 12.45 -2.58
C TYR A 56 -2.06 13.93 -2.39
N LEU A 57 -2.96 14.46 -3.22
CA LEU A 57 -3.46 15.84 -3.08
C LEU A 57 -4.22 16.07 -1.77
N PHE A 58 -4.90 15.06 -1.21
CA PHE A 58 -5.57 15.16 0.09
C PHE A 58 -4.60 15.08 1.28
N ILE A 59 -3.50 14.34 1.16
CA ILE A 59 -2.49 14.16 2.22
C ILE A 59 -1.49 15.33 2.23
N LEU A 60 -1.19 15.92 1.07
CA LEU A 60 -0.26 17.03 0.93
C LEU A 60 -0.54 18.22 1.89
N PRO A 61 -1.78 18.74 2.02
CA PRO A 61 -2.05 19.82 2.98
C PRO A 61 -1.91 19.38 4.43
N GLN A 62 -2.11 18.09 4.73
CA GLN A 62 -1.91 17.53 6.07
C GLN A 62 -0.42 17.48 6.45
N CYS A 63 0.51 17.56 5.49
CA CYS A 63 1.94 17.61 5.82
C CYS A 63 2.37 18.98 6.40
N PHE A 64 1.53 20.01 6.28
CA PHE A 64 1.81 21.37 6.72
C PHE A 64 1.00 21.72 7.98
N HIS A 65 1.57 21.48 9.15
CA HIS A 65 0.91 21.79 10.42
C HIS A 65 1.34 23.15 10.96
N LYS A 66 0.39 23.91 11.52
CA LYS A 66 0.67 25.11 12.32
C LYS A 66 1.22 24.68 13.70
N VAL A 67 2.30 25.32 14.13
CA VAL A 67 3.00 24.98 15.40
C VAL A 67 2.11 25.19 16.63
N GLU A 68 1.18 26.14 16.59
CA GLU A 68 0.19 26.35 17.67
C GLU A 68 -0.82 25.19 17.76
N ALA A 69 -1.21 24.57 16.64
CA ALA A 69 -2.13 23.43 16.62
C ALA A 69 -1.48 22.17 17.22
N ARG A 70 -0.19 21.91 16.90
CA ARG A 70 0.56 20.78 17.47
C ARG A 70 0.83 20.93 18.97
N ALA A 71 0.93 22.17 19.48
CA ALA A 71 1.08 22.44 20.91
C ALA A 71 -0.27 22.34 21.66
N ALA A 72 -1.39 22.62 20.98
CA ALA A 72 -2.74 22.46 21.52
C ALA A 72 -3.25 21.01 21.51
N GLU A 73 -2.70 20.14 20.65
CA GLU A 73 -3.08 18.72 20.51
C GLU A 73 -2.38 17.73 21.46
N LYS A 74 -1.96 18.15 22.66
CA LYS A 74 -1.65 17.21 23.75
C LYS A 74 -2.42 17.61 25.01
N PRO A 75 -3.32 16.76 25.51
CA PRO A 75 -3.10 15.32 25.68
C PRO A 75 -3.95 14.47 24.72
N VAL A 76 -3.31 13.47 24.12
CA VAL A 76 -3.97 12.39 23.39
C VAL A 76 -4.63 11.50 24.43
N ASP A 77 -5.95 11.57 24.50
CA ASP A 77 -6.76 10.57 25.18
C ASP A 77 -6.53 9.22 24.48
N GLU A 78 -6.33 8.16 25.25
CA GLU A 78 -5.76 6.88 24.84
C GLU A 78 -6.65 6.01 23.92
N ALA A 79 -7.71 6.60 23.34
CA ALA A 79 -8.86 5.88 22.78
C ALA A 79 -9.30 6.33 21.37
N ASP A 80 -8.37 6.73 20.49
CA ASP A 80 -8.70 6.87 19.06
C ASP A 80 -8.30 5.61 18.27
N PRO A 81 -9.26 4.77 17.84
CA PRO A 81 -8.98 3.56 17.06
C PRO A 81 -8.46 3.82 15.63
N PHE A 82 -8.47 5.08 15.16
CA PHE A 82 -7.93 5.47 13.85
C PHE A 82 -6.59 6.22 13.93
N ALA A 83 -6.06 6.45 15.13
CA ALA A 83 -4.75 7.05 15.30
C ALA A 83 -3.67 6.06 14.84
N VAL A 84 -3.04 6.36 13.70
CA VAL A 84 -1.85 5.64 13.22
C VAL A 84 -0.71 5.93 14.20
N LYS A 85 -0.58 5.08 15.23
CA LYS A 85 0.58 5.11 16.12
C LYS A 85 1.78 4.76 15.27
N LEU A 86 2.64 5.75 14.99
CA LEU A 86 3.98 5.49 14.47
C LEU A 86 4.65 4.60 15.50
N SER A 87 4.77 3.33 15.18
CA SER A 87 5.18 2.31 16.12
C SER A 87 6.67 2.45 16.38
N THR A 88 7.03 3.20 17.41
CA THR A 88 8.42 3.37 17.87
C THR A 88 9.00 2.09 18.46
N ASP A 89 8.16 1.07 18.68
CA ASP A 89 8.61 -0.23 19.14
C ASP A 89 9.33 -0.99 18.02
N ARG A 90 10.51 -1.53 18.34
CA ARG A 90 11.33 -2.29 17.40
C ARG A 90 10.58 -3.49 16.84
N ALA A 91 9.68 -4.08 17.62
CA ALA A 91 8.85 -5.20 17.20
C ALA A 91 7.96 -4.85 15.99
N ASP A 92 7.39 -3.65 15.97
CA ASP A 92 6.51 -3.23 14.89
C ASP A 92 7.29 -2.80 13.65
N VAL A 93 8.46 -2.18 13.81
CA VAL A 93 9.38 -1.92 12.70
C VAL A 93 9.81 -3.25 12.04
N ILE A 94 10.11 -4.27 12.84
CA ILE A 94 10.45 -5.61 12.33
C ILE A 94 9.24 -6.24 11.61
N ARG A 95 8.02 -6.07 12.11
CA ARG A 95 6.81 -6.56 11.44
C ARG A 95 6.57 -5.87 10.11
N MET A 96 6.70 -4.54 10.05
CA MET A 96 6.59 -3.78 8.81
C MET A 96 7.65 -4.22 7.79
N ALA A 97 8.90 -4.39 8.24
CA ALA A 97 9.97 -4.91 7.40
C ALA A 97 9.70 -6.34 6.92
N ALA A 98 9.16 -7.21 7.78
CA ALA A 98 8.79 -8.58 7.43
C ALA A 98 7.64 -8.64 6.42
N LEU A 99 6.63 -7.78 6.55
CA LEU A 99 5.55 -7.63 5.56
C LEU A 99 6.09 -7.12 4.21
N GLY A 100 6.97 -6.13 4.24
CA GLY A 100 7.63 -5.64 3.04
C GLY A 100 8.47 -6.72 2.35
N LEU A 101 9.21 -7.50 3.15
CA LEU A 101 9.98 -8.65 2.66
C LEU A 101 9.06 -9.73 2.07
N SER A 102 7.95 -10.07 2.74
CA SER A 102 7.03 -11.09 2.23
C SER A 102 6.37 -10.64 0.92
N LEU A 103 6.08 -9.34 0.76
CA LEU A 103 5.58 -8.78 -0.49
C LEU A 103 6.63 -8.89 -1.60
N GLY A 104 7.88 -8.52 -1.33
CA GLY A 104 8.97 -8.67 -2.30
C GLY A 104 9.20 -10.13 -2.71
N LEU A 105 9.13 -11.04 -1.73
CA LEU A 105 9.28 -12.48 -1.95
C LEU A 105 8.12 -13.02 -2.79
N MET A 106 6.88 -12.58 -2.55
CA MET A 106 5.72 -12.91 -3.38
C MET A 106 5.96 -12.50 -4.83
N VAL A 107 6.39 -11.26 -5.09
CA VAL A 107 6.65 -10.76 -6.45
C VAL A 107 7.71 -11.60 -7.16
N PHE A 108 8.75 -12.04 -6.45
CA PHE A 108 9.76 -12.93 -7.00
C PHE A 108 9.21 -14.35 -7.27
N LEU A 109 8.38 -14.87 -6.35
CA LEU A 109 7.80 -16.21 -6.46
C LEU A 109 6.72 -16.32 -7.55
N LEU A 110 6.13 -15.22 -7.99
CA LEU A 110 5.11 -15.21 -9.06
C LEU A 110 5.62 -15.93 -10.31
N ASP A 111 6.88 -15.72 -10.69
CA ASP A 111 7.48 -16.30 -11.91
C ASP A 111 8.00 -17.73 -11.69
N VAL A 112 8.36 -18.09 -10.45
CA VAL A 112 8.99 -19.38 -10.13
C VAL A 112 7.95 -20.47 -9.84
N ILE A 113 6.96 -20.16 -8.99
CA ILE A 113 6.02 -21.15 -8.43
C ILE A 113 4.58 -20.88 -8.92
N GLY A 114 4.37 -19.84 -9.72
CA GLY A 114 3.08 -19.46 -10.26
C GLY A 114 2.25 -18.57 -9.33
N TYR A 115 1.30 -17.89 -9.95
CA TYR A 115 0.49 -16.84 -9.34
C TYR A 115 -0.31 -17.32 -8.11
N ASP A 116 -0.95 -18.49 -8.22
CA ASP A 116 -1.87 -19.02 -7.21
C ASP A 116 -1.16 -19.31 -5.88
N ILE A 117 -0.02 -20.01 -5.97
CA ILE A 117 0.77 -20.45 -4.82
C ILE A 117 1.46 -19.25 -4.16
N ALA A 118 1.98 -18.31 -4.97
CA ALA A 118 2.63 -17.11 -4.46
C ALA A 118 1.67 -16.25 -3.61
N ILE A 119 0.45 -16.03 -4.09
CA ILE A 119 -0.57 -15.24 -3.36
C ILE A 119 -1.03 -15.96 -2.10
N PHE A 120 -1.24 -17.27 -2.17
CA PHE A 120 -1.63 -18.05 -1.00
C PHE A 120 -0.58 -17.97 0.11
N LEU A 121 0.69 -18.18 -0.24
CA LEU A 121 1.82 -18.10 0.71
C LEU A 121 1.97 -16.68 1.26
N PHE A 122 1.82 -15.66 0.43
CA PHE A 122 1.85 -14.27 0.87
C PHE A 122 0.72 -13.94 1.84
N ALA A 123 -0.53 -14.30 1.52
CA ALA A 123 -1.67 -14.03 2.38
C ALA A 123 -1.56 -14.75 3.73
N ALA A 124 -1.09 -16.01 3.72
CA ALA A 124 -0.81 -16.77 4.92
C ALA A 124 0.31 -16.14 5.77
N ALA A 125 1.41 -15.72 5.12
CA ALA A 125 2.53 -15.06 5.79
C ALA A 125 2.13 -13.69 6.36
N ALA A 126 1.37 -12.89 5.62
CA ALA A 126 0.90 -11.59 6.07
C ALA A 126 0.02 -11.72 7.33
N MET A 127 -0.94 -12.66 7.33
CA MET A 127 -1.76 -12.92 8.52
C MET A 127 -0.94 -13.44 9.70
N ALA A 128 0.05 -14.32 9.46
CA ALA A 128 0.96 -14.79 10.50
C ALA A 128 1.76 -13.64 11.12
N ILE A 129 2.27 -12.70 10.29
CA ILE A 129 3.03 -11.53 10.74
C ILE A 129 2.13 -10.55 11.50
N CYS A 130 0.88 -10.38 11.07
CA CYS A 130 -0.14 -9.59 11.77
C CYS A 130 -0.62 -10.23 13.09
N GLY A 131 -0.18 -11.45 13.40
CA GLY A 131 -0.38 -12.09 14.70
C GLY A 131 -1.60 -13.01 14.79
N GLU A 132 -2.26 -13.33 13.68
CA GLU A 132 -3.32 -14.33 13.68
C GLU A 132 -2.71 -15.73 13.89
N ARG A 133 -3.08 -16.38 15.01
CA ARG A 133 -2.50 -17.68 15.42
C ARG A 133 -3.42 -18.87 15.15
N ARG A 134 -4.64 -18.63 14.67
CA ARG A 134 -5.62 -19.70 14.43
C ARG A 134 -5.40 -20.30 13.03
N PRO A 135 -4.90 -21.55 12.91
CA PRO A 135 -4.53 -22.13 11.62
C PRO A 135 -5.72 -22.28 10.66
N LEU A 136 -6.93 -22.48 11.19
CA LEU A 136 -8.15 -22.58 10.38
C LEU A 136 -8.51 -21.25 9.71
N HIS A 137 -8.38 -20.13 10.43
CA HIS A 137 -8.64 -18.79 9.86
C HIS A 137 -7.52 -18.40 8.91
N LEU A 138 -6.28 -18.75 9.26
CA LEU A 138 -5.10 -18.47 8.43
C LEU A 138 -5.17 -19.18 7.08
N LEU A 139 -5.51 -20.47 7.04
CA LEU A 139 -5.63 -21.21 5.77
C LEU A 139 -6.93 -20.90 5.04
N GLY A 140 -8.05 -20.72 5.76
CA GLY A 140 -9.34 -20.43 5.16
C GLY A 140 -9.36 -19.05 4.50
N PHE A 141 -8.88 -18.02 5.19
CA PHE A 141 -8.83 -16.67 4.65
C PHE A 141 -7.81 -16.55 3.52
N SER A 142 -6.62 -17.15 3.64
CA SER A 142 -5.64 -17.12 2.55
C SER A 142 -6.19 -17.81 1.29
N LEU A 143 -6.87 -18.95 1.44
CA LEU A 143 -7.49 -19.66 0.32
C LEU A 143 -8.61 -18.83 -0.33
N VAL A 144 -9.50 -18.23 0.46
CA VAL A 144 -10.57 -17.37 -0.08
C VAL A 144 -9.98 -16.15 -0.81
N VAL A 145 -8.98 -15.49 -0.23
CA VAL A 145 -8.30 -14.35 -0.85
C VAL A 145 -7.64 -14.78 -2.16
N THR A 146 -6.93 -15.90 -2.18
CA THR A 146 -6.32 -16.45 -3.40
C THR A 146 -7.36 -16.69 -4.47
N LEU A 147 -8.48 -17.37 -4.16
CA LEU A 147 -9.53 -17.64 -5.13
C LEU A 147 -10.17 -16.35 -5.66
N VAL A 148 -10.56 -15.42 -4.78
CA VAL A 148 -11.14 -14.13 -5.19
C VAL A 148 -10.16 -13.35 -6.08
N THR A 149 -8.88 -13.38 -5.76
CA THR A 149 -7.85 -12.67 -6.52
C THR A 149 -7.65 -13.31 -7.89
N ILE A 150 -7.56 -14.65 -7.99
CA ILE A 150 -7.45 -15.36 -9.27
C ILE A 150 -8.66 -15.04 -10.17
N TYR A 151 -9.87 -15.18 -9.64
CA TYR A 151 -11.09 -14.91 -10.40
C TYR A 151 -11.21 -13.43 -10.79
N GLY A 152 -10.88 -12.51 -9.88
CA GLY A 152 -10.87 -11.07 -10.15
C GLY A 152 -9.88 -10.70 -11.26
N PHE A 153 -8.65 -11.22 -11.18
CA PHE A 153 -7.64 -10.98 -12.22
C PHE A 153 -8.03 -11.60 -13.56
N ARG A 154 -8.57 -12.82 -13.57
CA ARG A 154 -9.04 -13.48 -14.80
C ARG A 154 -10.21 -12.75 -15.45
N ALA A 155 -11.04 -12.07 -14.66
CA ALA A 155 -12.13 -11.24 -15.15
C ALA A 155 -11.65 -9.86 -15.67
N LEU A 156 -10.61 -9.30 -15.06
CA LEU A 156 -10.10 -7.95 -15.37
C LEU A 156 -9.03 -7.94 -16.47
N ILE A 157 -8.25 -9.02 -16.60
CA ILE A 157 -7.09 -9.11 -17.49
C ILE A 157 -7.20 -10.41 -18.30
N SER A 158 -7.33 -10.29 -19.63
CA SER A 158 -7.34 -11.44 -20.55
C SER A 158 -5.95 -12.06 -20.81
N TYR A 159 -4.96 -11.76 -19.97
CA TYR A 159 -3.60 -12.24 -20.12
C TYR A 159 -3.43 -13.58 -19.41
N PRO A 160 -2.87 -14.62 -20.06
CA PRO A 160 -2.62 -15.90 -19.42
C PRO A 160 -1.47 -15.74 -18.42
N MET A 161 -1.80 -15.54 -17.15
CA MET A 161 -0.84 -15.61 -16.06
C MET A 161 -0.40 -17.08 -15.88
N PRO A 162 0.88 -17.35 -15.57
CA PRO A 162 1.34 -18.69 -15.24
C PRO A 162 0.73 -19.12 -13.90
N THR A 163 -0.39 -19.83 -14.00
CA THR A 163 -1.07 -20.49 -12.90
C THR A 163 -0.56 -21.93 -12.84
N THR A 164 -0.10 -22.36 -11.67
CA THR A 164 0.45 -23.70 -11.48
C THR A 164 -0.62 -24.75 -11.21
N LEU A 165 -1.83 -24.34 -10.80
CA LEU A 165 -2.90 -25.25 -10.41
C LEU A 165 -4.26 -24.95 -11.05
N LEU A 166 -4.59 -23.70 -11.40
CA LEU A 166 -5.92 -23.24 -11.88
C LEU A 166 -5.91 -22.59 -13.26
#